data_AF-A0A5M3VW49-F1
#
_entry.id   AF-A0A5M3VW49-F1
#
_cell.length_a   1.000
_cell.length_b   1.000
_cell.length_c   1.000
_cell.angle_alpha   90.00
_cell.angle_beta   90.00
_cell.angle_gamma   90.00
#
_symmetry.space_group_name_H-M   'P 1'
#
loop_
_entity.id
_entity.type
_entity.pdbx_description
1 polymer ?
#
loop_
_entity_poly.entity_id
_entity_poly.type
_entity_poly.pdbx_seq_one_letter_code
_entity_poly.pdbx_strand_id
1 'polypeptide(L)'
;MIASGSCGASYYDEDQATASGERFNPNALTAAHRTLPMHSRVRVINPANGASVVVRINDRGPFVNGRCLDLSRAAFDAIGNLSAGEMYVRYQILGR
;
A
#
# COMPACT_ATOMS: atom_id res chain seq x y z
N MET A 1 -0.60 -10.05 -19.15
CA MET A 1 -0.22 -8.64 -18.91
C MET A 1 -0.15 -8.42 -17.40
N ILE A 2 0.93 -7.83 -16.89
CA ILE A 2 1.02 -7.44 -15.48
C ILE A 2 0.07 -6.25 -15.31
N ALA A 3 -1.04 -6.43 -14.60
CA ALA A 3 -1.95 -5.33 -14.32
C ALA A 3 -1.26 -4.31 -13.42
N SER A 4 -1.36 -3.04 -13.80
CA SER A 4 -0.66 -1.92 -13.15
C SER A 4 -1.53 -0.67 -13.13
N GLY A 5 -1.26 0.25 -12.21
CA GLY A 5 -1.95 1.52 -12.13
C GLY A 5 -1.13 2.58 -11.41
N SER A 6 -1.72 3.74 -11.19
CA SER A 6 -1.14 4.83 -10.41
C SER A 6 -2.22 5.60 -9.64
N CYS A 7 -1.88 6.09 -8.46
CA CYS A 7 -2.80 6.78 -7.56
C CYS A 7 -2.04 7.48 -6.42
N GLY A 8 -2.77 8.25 -5.60
CA GLY A 8 -2.29 8.64 -4.28
C GLY A 8 -2.21 7.43 -3.35
N ALA A 9 -1.18 7.41 -2.50
CA ALA A 9 -0.99 6.47 -1.43
C ALA A 9 -0.68 7.20 -0.14
N SER A 10 -1.34 6.81 0.94
CA SER A 10 -1.07 7.26 2.31
C SER A 10 -0.53 6.11 3.15
N TYR A 11 -0.42 6.32 4.46
CA TYR A 11 -0.17 5.24 5.40
C TYR A 11 -1.05 5.34 6.63
N TYR A 12 -1.15 4.22 7.37
CA TYR A 12 -1.78 4.14 8.68
C TYR A 12 -0.86 3.45 9.69
N ASP A 13 -1.06 3.78 10.96
CA ASP A 13 -0.26 3.31 12.11
C ASP A 13 -1.15 2.93 13.32
N GLU A 14 -2.45 2.75 13.09
CA GLU A 14 -3.43 2.47 14.14
C GLU A 14 -3.60 0.96 14.36
N ASP A 15 -3.60 0.52 15.62
CA ASP A 15 -3.86 -0.89 15.97
C ASP A 15 -5.32 -1.24 15.67
N GLN A 16 -5.54 -1.95 14.58
CA GLN A 16 -6.86 -2.37 14.12
C GLN A 16 -6.85 -3.79 13.56
N ALA A 17 -8.01 -4.44 13.58
CA ALA A 17 -8.21 -5.66 12.82
C ALA A 17 -8.33 -5.29 11.32
N THR A 18 -7.61 -6.02 10.47
CA THR A 18 -7.70 -5.82 9.01
C THR A 18 -8.84 -6.63 8.42
N ALA A 19 -9.30 -6.28 7.23
CA ALA A 19 -10.33 -7.02 6.50
C ALA A 19 -9.92 -8.45 6.09
N SER A 20 -8.64 -8.82 6.21
CA SER A 20 -8.19 -10.22 6.09
C SER A 20 -8.41 -11.06 7.36
N GLY A 21 -8.74 -10.43 8.49
CA GLY A 21 -8.80 -11.05 9.81
C GLY A 21 -7.48 -11.07 10.57
N GLU A 22 -6.38 -10.64 9.93
CA GLU A 22 -5.09 -10.44 10.58
C GLU A 22 -5.10 -9.18 11.44
N ARG A 23 -4.42 -9.19 12.60
CA ARG A 23 -4.10 -7.94 13.32
C ARG A 23 -3.16 -7.10 12.47
N PHE A 24 -3.43 -5.80 12.39
CA PHE A 24 -2.52 -4.88 11.73
C PHE A 24 -1.16 -4.86 12.43
N ASN A 25 -0.09 -4.79 11.63
CA ASN A 25 1.27 -4.60 12.12
C ASN A 25 1.92 -3.48 11.29
N PRO A 26 2.17 -2.31 11.88
CA PRO A 26 2.75 -1.18 11.14
C PRO A 26 4.18 -1.42 10.66
N ASN A 27 4.88 -2.41 11.24
CA ASN A 27 6.24 -2.80 10.84
C ASN A 27 6.26 -3.88 9.75
N ALA A 28 5.11 -4.46 9.38
CA ALA A 28 5.02 -5.42 8.29
C ALA A 28 4.92 -4.68 6.95
N LEU A 29 5.28 -5.36 5.84
CA LEU A 29 5.13 -4.79 4.49
C LEU A 29 3.77 -5.14 3.90
N THR A 30 2.74 -4.47 4.40
CA THR A 30 1.35 -4.67 3.97
C THR A 30 0.70 -3.39 3.48
N ALA A 31 -0.45 -3.53 2.79
CA ALA A 31 -1.26 -2.42 2.33
C ALA A 31 -2.76 -2.76 2.27
N ALA A 32 -3.58 -1.72 2.33
CA ALA A 32 -5.00 -1.76 1.99
C ALA A 32 -5.21 -1.44 0.51
N HIS A 33 -6.14 -2.16 -0.14
CA HIS A 33 -6.63 -1.82 -1.48
C HIS A 33 -8.12 -2.16 -1.62
N ARG A 34 -8.87 -1.35 -2.37
CA ARG A 34 -10.34 -1.45 -2.51
C ARG A 34 -10.80 -2.81 -3.06
N THR A 35 -10.18 -3.24 -4.16
CA THR A 35 -10.68 -4.37 -4.97
C THR A 35 -9.66 -5.47 -5.23
N LEU A 36 -8.37 -5.27 -4.90
CA LEU A 36 -7.39 -6.32 -5.14
C LEU A 36 -7.69 -7.53 -4.23
N PRO A 37 -7.53 -8.76 -4.72
CA PRO A 37 -7.67 -9.94 -3.90
C PRO A 37 -6.80 -9.85 -2.64
N MET A 38 -7.29 -10.38 -1.53
CA MET A 38 -6.46 -10.51 -0.34
C MET A 38 -5.26 -11.42 -0.63
N HIS A 39 -4.14 -11.09 -0.02
CA HIS A 39 -2.84 -11.72 -0.19
C HIS A 39 -2.18 -11.52 -1.56
N SER A 40 -2.72 -10.67 -2.44
CA SER A 40 -2.00 -10.23 -3.64
C SER A 40 -0.70 -9.52 -3.25
N ARG A 41 0.37 -9.79 -4.01
CA ARG A 41 1.65 -9.09 -3.92
C ARG A 41 1.69 -7.97 -4.95
N VAL A 42 2.04 -6.77 -4.48
CA VAL A 42 2.06 -5.56 -5.30
C VAL A 42 3.41 -4.89 -5.11
N ARG A 43 4.10 -4.60 -6.23
CA ARG A 43 5.24 -3.69 -6.20
C ARG A 43 4.71 -2.26 -6.28
N VAL A 44 5.05 -1.45 -5.30
CA VAL A 44 4.71 -0.03 -5.21
C VAL A 44 5.98 0.77 -5.46
N ILE A 45 5.89 1.77 -6.34
CA ILE A 45 7.02 2.56 -6.82
C ILE A 45 6.69 4.03 -6.55
N ASN A 46 7.60 4.73 -5.87
CA ASN A 46 7.57 6.18 -5.79
C ASN A 46 8.34 6.74 -7.01
N PRO A 47 7.66 7.35 -8.00
CA PRO A 47 8.32 7.86 -9.19
C PRO A 47 9.19 9.09 -8.91
N ALA A 48 9.02 9.77 -7.77
CA ALA A 48 9.79 10.98 -7.45
C ALA A 48 11.25 10.68 -7.07
N ASN A 49 11.52 9.49 -6.53
CA ASN A 49 12.87 9.05 -6.13
C ASN A 49 13.30 7.70 -6.73
N GLY A 50 12.40 7.01 -7.44
CA GLY A 50 12.66 5.69 -8.04
C GLY A 50 12.65 4.52 -7.05
N ALA A 51 12.42 4.76 -5.76
CA ALA A 51 12.37 3.72 -4.75
C ALA A 51 11.12 2.84 -4.92
N SER A 52 11.23 1.57 -4.52
CA SER A 52 10.11 0.63 -4.58
C SER A 52 10.11 -0.36 -3.44
N VAL A 53 8.91 -0.82 -3.07
CA VAL A 53 8.68 -1.84 -2.04
C VAL A 53 7.65 -2.83 -2.55
N VAL A 54 7.77 -4.09 -2.14
CA VAL A 54 6.74 -5.10 -2.39
C VAL A 54 5.92 -5.26 -1.13
N VAL A 55 4.61 -5.08 -1.26
CA VAL A 55 3.65 -5.24 -0.17
C VAL A 55 2.67 -6.36 -0.46
N ARG A 56 2.10 -6.92 0.60
CA ARG A 56 0.96 -7.83 0.52
C ARG A 56 -0.33 -7.09 0.87
N ILE A 57 -1.37 -7.28 0.06
CA ILE A 57 -2.70 -6.76 0.39
C ILE A 57 -3.31 -7.57 1.52
N ASN A 58 -3.62 -6.94 2.64
CA ASN A 58 -4.28 -7.58 3.78
C ASN A 58 -5.49 -6.80 4.31
N ASP A 59 -5.80 -5.64 3.72
CA ASP A 59 -6.89 -4.80 4.17
C ASP A 59 -7.67 -4.14 3.02
N ARG A 60 -8.78 -3.47 3.36
CA ARG A 60 -9.67 -2.76 2.43
C ARG A 60 -9.62 -1.26 2.64
N GLY A 61 -9.86 -0.54 1.54
CA GLY A 61 -9.71 0.91 1.47
C GLY A 61 -8.57 1.29 0.51
N PRO A 62 -8.11 2.55 0.49
CA PRO A 62 -8.73 3.69 1.17
C PRO A 62 -10.02 4.11 0.45
N PHE A 63 -11.07 4.45 1.19
CA PHE A 63 -12.36 4.92 0.63
C PHE A 63 -12.39 6.44 0.40
N VAL A 64 -11.26 6.98 -0.06
CA VAL A 64 -11.09 8.42 -0.33
C VAL A 64 -10.68 8.62 -1.78
N ASN A 65 -11.38 9.50 -2.49
CA ASN A 65 -11.11 9.80 -3.90
C ASN A 65 -9.66 10.20 -4.13
N GLY A 66 -9.08 9.75 -5.25
CA GLY A 66 -7.68 9.98 -5.59
C GLY A 66 -6.67 8.99 -4.98
N ARG A 67 -7.03 8.30 -3.88
CA ARG A 67 -6.18 7.28 -3.24
C ARG A 67 -6.64 5.86 -3.56
N CYS A 68 -5.69 4.99 -3.86
CA CYS A 68 -5.97 3.57 -4.11
C CYS A 68 -5.17 2.60 -3.25
N LEU A 69 -4.14 3.09 -2.55
CA LEU A 69 -3.34 2.31 -1.62
C LEU A 69 -3.26 3.05 -0.29
N ASP A 70 -3.36 2.29 0.79
CA ASP A 70 -2.96 2.74 2.12
C ASP A 70 -1.88 1.80 2.61
N LEU A 71 -0.65 2.29 2.74
CA LEU A 71 0.50 1.49 3.11
C LEU A 71 0.56 1.33 4.64
N SER A 72 1.16 0.25 5.10
CA SER A 72 1.75 0.22 6.43
C SER A 72 2.81 1.32 6.58
N ARG A 73 3.02 1.81 7.81
CA ARG A 73 4.07 2.78 8.12
C ARG A 73 5.44 2.34 7.57
N ALA A 74 5.86 1.10 7.80
CA ALA A 74 7.14 0.59 7.30
C ALA A 74 7.22 0.55 5.76
N ALA A 75 6.15 0.18 5.07
CA ALA A 75 6.16 0.19 3.60
C ALA A 75 6.21 1.61 3.01
N PHE A 76 5.55 2.58 3.66
CA PHE A 76 5.61 3.98 3.23
C PHE A 76 7.01 4.57 3.42
N ASP A 77 7.60 4.37 4.61
CA ASP A 77 8.94 4.86 4.96
C ASP A 77 10.04 4.22 4.08
N ALA A 78 9.82 3.00 3.58
CA ALA A 78 10.74 2.34 2.67
C ALA A 78 10.88 3.03 1.30
N ILE A 79 9.90 3.83 0.87
CA ILE A 79 9.88 4.47 -0.46
C ILE A 79 9.63 5.99 -0.42
N GLY A 80 9.42 6.56 0.75
CA GLY A 80 9.06 7.97 0.95
C GLY A 80 9.43 8.44 2.35
N ASN A 81 9.01 9.67 2.69
CA ASN A 81 9.20 10.23 4.02
C ASN A 81 7.86 10.32 4.73
N LEU A 82 7.75 9.75 5.93
CA LEU A 82 6.52 9.77 6.74
C LEU A 82 5.94 11.18 6.96
N SER A 83 6.78 12.23 6.96
CA SER A 83 6.34 13.63 7.10
C SER A 83 5.50 14.13 5.92
N ALA A 84 5.52 13.44 4.77
CA ALA A 84 4.70 13.79 3.61
C ALA A 84 3.21 13.45 3.81
N GLY A 85 2.90 12.41 4.62
CA GLY A 85 1.54 11.91 4.86
C GLY A 85 0.89 11.18 3.68
N GLU A 86 1.14 11.65 2.46
CA GLU A 86 0.65 11.09 1.21
C GLU A 86 1.72 11.26 0.10
N MET A 87 1.74 10.35 -0.87
CA MET A 87 2.56 10.46 -2.06
C MET A 87 1.87 9.83 -3.27
N TYR A 88 2.20 10.31 -4.47
CA TYR A 88 1.77 9.66 -5.70
C TYR A 88 2.64 8.44 -6.00
N VAL A 89 2.02 7.30 -6.32
CA VAL A 89 2.73 6.04 -6.61
C VAL A 89 2.28 5.42 -7.91
N ARG A 90 3.15 4.59 -8.49
CA ARG A 90 2.79 3.57 -9.49
C ARG A 90 2.80 2.20 -8.81
N TYR A 91 1.93 1.29 -9.23
CA TYR A 91 1.94 -0.07 -8.71
C TYR A 91 1.81 -1.12 -9.80
N GLN A 92 2.35 -2.30 -9.53
CA GLN A 92 2.33 -3.47 -10.41
C GLN A 92 1.93 -4.71 -9.62
N ILE A 93 0.93 -5.45 -10.11
CA ILE A 93 0.45 -6.67 -9.46
C ILE A 93 1.36 -7.83 -9.86
N LEU A 94 2.07 -8.40 -8.88
CA LEU A 94 3.03 -9.49 -9.12
C LEU A 94 2.37 -10.88 -9.11
N GLY A 95 1.15 -10.98 -8.58
CA GLY A 95 0.41 -12.23 -8.43
C GLY A 95 -0.03 -12.46 -6.99
N ARG A 96 -0.45 -13.69 -6.68
CA ARG A 96 -0.68 -14.18 -5.31
C ARG A 96 0.48 -15.09 -4.95
#